data_AF-A0A819H1H5-F1
#
_entry.id   AF-A0A819H1H5-F1
#
_cell.length_a   1.000
_cell.length_b   1.000
_cell.length_c   1.000
_cell.angle_alpha   90.00
_cell.angle_beta   90.00
_cell.angle_gamma   90.00
#
_symmetry.space_group_name_H-M   'P 1'
#
loop_
_entity.id
_entity.type
_entity.pdbx_description
1 polymer ?
#
loop_
_entity_poly.entity_id
_entity_poly.type
_entity_poly.pdbx_seq_one_letter_code
_entity_poly.pdbx_strand_id
1 'polypeptide(L)'
;MESIMAPIHFHPNQVFDETKHVIDVIAKKYLEKATDNVHHLVPIKVAADGNCLYNSILLVMNNLMATADELRVRTIIELMINEAYYENIFSQFIGSVTFVIKAICKNNTFSELYKISALCNVLRCNIRSIYPKIDFREDMAILNNVFTPRPSIIANCDITILWSHVWNELDARATNNNVWSPNHFVPLMQSFVYDESDHSNMSTSIAVTPEKKTFKNNTSTRIRSPEFELSPSRHLRTENNMGTNFAQSIISNALQQHKSGIENQRQVRLDILKERALTSRMNETTEHRQIRLEKQKEPDDLKRMTETEEERQIRLEKKKENARSHRRNETEE
;
A
#
# COMPACT_ATOMS: atom_id res chain seq x y z
N MET A 1 -16.23 -10.85 22.06
CA MET A 1 -15.50 -11.25 20.83
C MET A 1 -16.45 -11.54 19.67
N GLU A 2 -17.68 -12.00 19.91
CA GLU A 2 -18.70 -12.26 18.88
C GLU A 2 -19.10 -11.03 18.03
N SER A 3 -19.11 -9.82 18.59
CA SER A 3 -19.47 -8.59 17.87
C SER A 3 -18.50 -8.21 16.74
N ILE A 4 -17.19 -8.50 16.88
CA ILE A 4 -16.17 -8.11 15.89
C ILE A 4 -16.15 -9.06 14.68
N MET A 5 -16.72 -10.26 14.80
CA MET A 5 -16.74 -11.29 13.75
C MET A 5 -18.11 -11.42 13.07
N ALA A 6 -19.07 -10.56 13.39
CA ALA A 6 -20.35 -10.53 12.69
C ALA A 6 -20.10 -10.32 11.18
N PRO A 7 -20.79 -11.07 10.28
CA PRO A 7 -20.59 -10.95 8.85
C PRO A 7 -20.78 -9.51 8.37
N ILE A 8 -19.83 -8.98 7.61
CA ILE A 8 -20.01 -7.71 6.91
C ILE A 8 -20.93 -8.00 5.71
N HIS A 9 -22.17 -7.50 5.76
CA HIS A 9 -23.02 -7.51 4.59
C HIS A 9 -22.46 -6.53 3.57
N PHE A 10 -21.98 -7.06 2.44
CA PHE A 10 -21.26 -6.31 1.44
C PHE A 10 -21.91 -6.51 0.06
N HIS A 11 -22.33 -5.39 -0.53
CA HIS A 11 -22.76 -5.30 -1.92
C HIS A 11 -21.96 -4.16 -2.55
N PRO A 12 -20.94 -4.46 -3.36
CA PRO A 12 -20.10 -3.44 -3.95
C PRO A 12 -20.89 -2.62 -4.96
N ASN A 13 -20.77 -1.29 -4.88
CA ASN A 13 -21.08 -0.43 -6.00
C ASN A 13 -19.83 -0.32 -6.87
N GLN A 14 -19.91 -0.84 -8.09
CA GLN A 14 -18.76 -0.92 -9.00
C GLN A 14 -18.90 -0.02 -10.21
N VAL A 15 -19.82 0.93 -10.14
CA VAL A 15 -20.12 1.78 -11.27
C VAL A 15 -19.46 3.13 -11.08
N PHE A 16 -18.67 3.54 -12.07
CA PHE A 16 -18.04 4.84 -12.07
C PHE A 16 -19.09 5.95 -12.14
N ASP A 17 -18.85 7.01 -11.39
CA ASP A 17 -19.74 8.18 -11.26
C ASP A 17 -18.82 9.40 -11.15
N GLU A 18 -18.73 10.16 -12.23
CA GLU A 18 -17.86 11.34 -12.31
C GLU A 18 -18.18 12.43 -11.29
N THR A 19 -19.38 12.42 -10.69
CA THR A 19 -19.78 13.37 -9.64
C THR A 19 -19.26 12.96 -8.27
N LYS A 20 -18.94 11.68 -8.07
CA LYS A 20 -18.48 11.11 -6.79
C LYS A 20 -17.04 10.66 -6.81
N HIS A 21 -16.53 10.29 -7.98
CA HIS A 21 -15.28 9.57 -8.14
C HIS A 21 -14.27 10.38 -8.96
N VAL A 22 -13.02 10.37 -8.51
CA VAL A 22 -11.90 11.03 -9.20
C VAL A 22 -11.03 9.96 -9.84
N ILE A 23 -10.77 10.07 -11.14
CA ILE A 23 -9.90 9.13 -11.85
C ILE A 23 -8.45 9.29 -11.36
N ASP A 24 -7.79 8.17 -11.06
CA ASP A 24 -6.36 8.16 -10.82
C ASP A 24 -5.61 8.11 -12.16
N VAL A 25 -5.10 9.27 -12.60
CA VAL A 25 -4.40 9.41 -13.88
C VAL A 25 -3.07 8.65 -13.93
N ILE A 26 -2.45 8.38 -12.79
CA ILE A 26 -1.20 7.60 -12.73
C ILE A 26 -1.56 6.12 -12.87
N ALA A 27 -2.54 5.66 -12.08
CA ALA A 27 -3.01 4.29 -12.15
C ALA A 27 -3.63 3.93 -13.50
N LYS A 28 -4.25 4.90 -14.20
CA LYS A 28 -4.74 4.72 -15.57
C LYS A 28 -3.63 4.29 -16.54
N LYS A 29 -2.45 4.92 -16.47
CA LYS A 29 -1.28 4.53 -17.29
C LYS A 29 -0.76 3.13 -16.95
N TYR A 30 -0.90 2.70 -15.70
CA TYR A 30 -0.57 1.34 -15.28
C TYR A 30 -1.60 0.33 -15.77
N LEU A 31 -2.90 0.68 -15.75
CA LEU A 31 -3.98 -0.16 -16.25
C LEU A 31 -3.87 -0.44 -17.75
N GLU A 32 -3.45 0.56 -18.54
CA GLU A 32 -3.17 0.42 -19.98
C GLU A 32 -2.10 -0.65 -20.29
N LYS A 33 -1.26 -0.99 -19.30
CA LYS A 33 -0.22 -2.01 -19.39
C LYS A 33 -0.63 -3.35 -18.78
N ALA A 34 -1.88 -3.50 -18.33
CA ALA A 34 -2.39 -4.75 -17.79
C ALA A 34 -2.88 -5.70 -18.91
N THR A 35 -3.50 -6.81 -18.54
CA THR A 35 -4.01 -7.82 -19.48
C THR A 35 -5.12 -7.29 -20.39
N ASP A 36 -5.37 -7.99 -21.50
CA ASP A 36 -6.53 -7.75 -22.35
C ASP A 36 -7.83 -7.91 -21.52
N ASN A 37 -8.86 -7.12 -21.85
CA ASN A 37 -10.15 -7.01 -21.14
C ASN A 37 -10.17 -6.19 -19.84
N VAL A 38 -9.48 -5.04 -19.82
CA VAL A 38 -9.57 -4.05 -18.72
C VAL A 38 -9.98 -2.65 -19.18
N HIS A 39 -10.20 -2.43 -20.48
CA HIS A 39 -10.45 -1.10 -21.05
C HIS A 39 -11.77 -0.47 -20.59
N HIS A 40 -12.73 -1.28 -20.17
CA HIS A 40 -14.00 -0.84 -19.61
C HIS A 40 -13.90 -0.41 -18.14
N LEU A 41 -12.73 -0.57 -17.52
CA LEU A 41 -12.49 -0.26 -16.12
C LEU A 41 -11.82 1.10 -15.95
N VAL A 42 -12.21 1.80 -14.88
CA VAL A 42 -11.70 3.13 -14.51
C VAL A 42 -11.04 3.02 -13.13
N PRO A 43 -9.73 3.34 -13.01
CA PRO A 43 -9.07 3.36 -11.72
C PRO A 43 -9.43 4.62 -10.94
N ILE A 44 -9.87 4.44 -9.71
CA ILE A 44 -10.34 5.54 -8.87
C ILE A 44 -9.28 5.91 -7.84
N LYS A 45 -9.04 7.21 -7.69
CA LYS A 45 -8.04 7.75 -6.78
C LYS A 45 -8.42 7.45 -5.32
N VAL A 46 -7.47 6.90 -4.58
CA VAL A 46 -7.58 6.69 -3.13
C VAL A 46 -6.34 7.22 -2.41
N ALA A 47 -6.45 7.44 -1.10
CA ALA A 47 -5.33 7.97 -0.32
C ALA A 47 -4.16 6.96 -0.28
N ALA A 48 -2.95 7.46 -0.54
CA ALA A 48 -1.70 6.70 -0.47
C ALA A 48 -1.05 6.78 0.92
N ASP A 49 -1.84 6.55 1.96
CA ASP A 49 -1.45 6.60 3.37
C ASP A 49 -0.96 5.24 3.91
N GLY A 50 -0.83 4.23 3.04
CA GLY A 50 -0.53 2.85 3.42
C GLY A 50 -1.77 2.04 3.85
N ASN A 51 -2.96 2.63 3.83
CA ASN A 51 -4.26 1.96 3.95
C ASN A 51 -4.94 1.73 2.58
N CYS A 52 -4.28 2.06 1.47
CA CYS A 52 -4.86 2.08 0.13
C CYS A 52 -5.67 0.83 -0.27
N LEU A 53 -5.27 -0.39 0.15
CA LEU A 53 -6.09 -1.59 -0.07
C LEU A 53 -7.47 -1.47 0.60
N TYR A 54 -7.51 -1.13 1.90
CA TYR A 54 -8.76 -0.99 2.64
C TYR A 54 -9.56 0.23 2.17
N ASN A 55 -8.89 1.35 1.87
CA ASN A 55 -9.55 2.53 1.29
C ASN A 55 -10.20 2.21 -0.06
N SER A 56 -9.55 1.37 -0.88
CA SER A 56 -10.12 0.88 -2.15
C SER A 56 -11.40 0.09 -1.91
N ILE A 57 -11.41 -0.78 -0.90
CA ILE A 57 -12.60 -1.55 -0.54
C ILE A 57 -13.70 -0.63 0.00
N LEU A 58 -13.39 0.28 0.92
CA LEU A 58 -14.36 1.21 1.50
C LEU A 58 -15.03 2.08 0.43
N LEU A 59 -14.29 2.46 -0.61
CA LEU A 59 -14.84 3.26 -1.71
C LEU A 59 -15.92 2.50 -2.50
N VAL A 60 -15.72 1.19 -2.71
CA VAL A 60 -16.71 0.34 -3.40
C VAL A 60 -17.78 -0.18 -2.42
N MET A 61 -17.53 -0.11 -1.11
CA MET A 61 -18.50 -0.45 -0.07
C MET A 61 -19.54 0.67 0.05
N ASN A 62 -20.81 0.33 -0.16
CA ASN A 62 -21.92 1.23 0.17
C ASN A 62 -22.26 1.20 1.68
N ASN A 63 -21.25 1.04 2.55
CA ASN A 63 -21.43 0.94 4.00
C ASN A 63 -20.63 2.05 4.71
N LEU A 64 -21.34 3.06 5.20
CA LEU A 64 -20.76 4.24 5.85
C LEU A 64 -20.15 3.99 7.23
N MET A 65 -20.39 2.81 7.83
CA MET A 65 -19.92 2.52 9.19
C MET A 65 -18.60 1.74 9.23
N ALA A 66 -18.20 1.12 8.12
CA ALA A 66 -16.95 0.39 8.05
C ALA A 66 -15.76 1.36 7.98
N THR A 67 -14.67 1.04 8.68
CA THR A 67 -13.43 1.82 8.65
C THR A 67 -12.25 0.98 8.17
N ALA A 68 -11.17 1.64 7.73
CA ALA A 68 -9.98 0.94 7.25
C ALA A 68 -9.33 0.13 8.37
N ASP A 69 -9.39 0.63 9.60
CA ASP A 69 -8.89 -0.05 10.79
C ASP A 69 -9.76 -1.25 11.16
N GLU A 70 -11.09 -1.16 11.01
CA GLU A 70 -11.96 -2.33 11.21
C GLU A 70 -11.63 -3.44 10.21
N LEU A 71 -11.55 -3.12 8.91
CA LEU A 71 -11.20 -4.09 7.87
C LEU A 71 -9.80 -4.68 8.10
N ARG A 72 -8.84 -3.85 8.52
CA ARG A 72 -7.51 -4.30 8.91
C ARG A 72 -7.57 -5.29 10.07
N VAL A 73 -8.22 -4.94 11.18
CA VAL A 73 -8.30 -5.81 12.37
C VAL A 73 -8.95 -7.14 12.03
N ARG A 74 -10.05 -7.13 11.26
CA ARG A 74 -10.70 -8.37 10.80
C ARG A 74 -9.78 -9.21 9.90
N THR A 75 -9.02 -8.57 9.02
CA THR A 75 -8.01 -9.24 8.16
C THR A 75 -6.91 -9.89 9.00
N ILE A 76 -6.44 -9.20 10.05
CA ILE A 76 -5.45 -9.74 11.00
C ILE A 76 -6.00 -10.99 11.71
N ILE A 77 -7.22 -10.89 12.25
CA ILE A 77 -7.86 -11.99 12.95
C ILE A 77 -8.05 -13.20 12.01
N GLU A 78 -8.52 -12.97 10.77
CA GLU A 78 -8.65 -14.02 9.75
C GLU A 78 -7.32 -14.71 9.45
N LEU A 79 -6.23 -13.94 9.28
CA LEU A 79 -4.88 -14.48 9.07
C LEU A 79 -4.39 -15.31 10.26
N MET A 80 -4.62 -14.83 11.49
CA MET A 80 -4.20 -15.52 12.72
C MET A 80 -4.97 -16.82 12.94
N ILE A 81 -6.28 -16.82 12.72
CA ILE A 81 -7.12 -18.01 12.90
C ILE A 81 -6.77 -19.09 11.85
N ASN A 82 -6.44 -18.67 10.64
CA ASN A 82 -6.20 -19.57 9.51
C ASN A 82 -4.73 -19.60 9.06
N GLU A 83 -3.79 -19.39 9.98
CA GLU A 83 -2.36 -19.21 9.69
C GLU A 83 -1.81 -20.31 8.77
N ALA A 84 -2.03 -21.59 9.14
CA ALA A 84 -1.54 -22.74 8.40
C ALA A 84 -2.09 -22.82 6.97
N TYR A 85 -3.34 -22.40 6.75
CA TYR A 85 -3.93 -22.37 5.42
C TYR A 85 -3.20 -21.37 4.51
N TYR A 86 -2.98 -20.16 5.02
CA TYR A 86 -2.31 -19.11 4.27
C TYR A 86 -0.85 -19.47 4.00
N GLU A 87 -0.13 -19.95 5.03
CA GLU A 87 1.26 -20.39 4.91
C GLU A 87 1.41 -21.45 3.80
N ASN A 88 0.54 -22.46 3.77
CA ASN A 88 0.61 -23.53 2.77
C ASN A 88 0.43 -23.04 1.33
N ILE A 89 -0.32 -21.96 1.10
CA ILE A 89 -0.61 -21.47 -0.25
C ILE A 89 0.45 -20.46 -0.70
N PHE A 90 0.83 -19.54 0.17
CA PHE A 90 1.57 -18.34 -0.24
C PHE A 90 3.03 -18.30 0.22
N SER A 91 3.44 -19.12 1.19
CA SER A 91 4.78 -19.02 1.78
C SER A 91 5.91 -19.22 0.77
N GLN A 92 5.68 -20.07 -0.24
CA GLN A 92 6.63 -20.29 -1.33
C GLN A 92 6.85 -19.05 -2.21
N PHE A 93 5.89 -18.12 -2.24
CA PHE A 93 5.92 -16.92 -3.08
C PHE A 93 6.40 -15.68 -2.34
N ILE A 94 5.94 -15.51 -1.10
CA ILE A 94 6.14 -14.26 -0.33
C ILE A 94 6.66 -14.45 1.10
N GLY A 95 7.02 -15.68 1.47
CA GLY A 95 7.59 -15.99 2.77
C GLY A 95 6.53 -16.15 3.88
N SER A 96 7.01 -16.22 5.12
CA SER A 96 6.20 -16.65 6.26
C SER A 96 5.07 -15.66 6.62
N VAL A 97 3.86 -16.18 6.77
CA VAL A 97 2.67 -15.45 7.22
C VAL A 97 2.86 -14.81 8.59
N THR A 98 3.65 -15.41 9.48
CA THR A 98 3.92 -14.86 10.83
C THR A 98 4.62 -13.50 10.74
N PHE A 99 5.52 -13.32 9.76
CA PHE A 99 6.17 -12.03 9.52
C PHE A 99 5.14 -10.98 9.10
N VAL A 100 4.22 -11.37 8.22
CA VAL A 100 3.17 -10.50 7.68
C VAL A 100 2.17 -10.10 8.75
N ILE A 101 1.76 -11.03 9.63
CA ILE A 101 0.92 -10.75 10.80
C ILE A 101 1.58 -9.72 11.73
N LYS A 102 2.90 -9.80 11.93
CA LYS A 102 3.62 -8.78 12.73
C LYS A 102 3.70 -7.44 12.01
N ALA A 103 3.88 -7.44 10.70
CA ALA A 103 3.96 -6.22 9.90
C ALA A 103 2.61 -5.48 9.84
N ILE A 104 1.51 -6.19 9.57
CA ILE A 104 0.16 -5.62 9.42
C ILE A 104 -0.36 -4.93 10.68
N CYS A 105 0.12 -5.32 11.87
CA CYS A 105 -0.18 -4.65 13.14
C CYS A 105 0.38 -3.22 13.22
N LYS A 106 1.33 -2.86 12.36
CA LYS A 106 1.79 -1.47 12.20
C LYS A 106 0.94 -0.81 11.14
N ASN A 107 0.37 0.36 11.46
CA ASN A 107 -0.30 1.19 10.47
C ASN A 107 0.67 1.53 9.33
N ASN A 108 0.11 1.67 8.13
CA ASN A 108 0.81 2.07 6.92
C ASN A 108 1.81 1.04 6.37
N THR A 109 1.59 -0.26 6.63
CA THR A 109 2.38 -1.32 5.99
C THR A 109 1.78 -1.77 4.67
N PHE A 110 2.64 -1.92 3.66
CA PHE A 110 2.25 -2.38 2.32
C PHE A 110 1.43 -3.66 2.38
N SER A 111 0.41 -3.72 1.53
CA SER A 111 -0.48 -4.87 1.48
C SER A 111 0.04 -5.91 0.51
N GLU A 112 0.13 -7.14 0.99
CA GLU A 112 0.64 -8.29 0.25
C GLU A 112 -0.51 -9.26 -0.09
N LEU A 113 -0.21 -10.32 -0.86
CA LEU A 113 -1.16 -11.37 -1.25
C LEU A 113 -1.96 -11.94 -0.07
N TYR A 114 -1.31 -12.14 1.08
CA TYR A 114 -1.96 -12.59 2.30
C TYR A 114 -3.14 -11.69 2.68
N LYS A 115 -2.95 -10.36 2.63
CA LYS A 115 -3.98 -9.40 3.01
C LYS A 115 -5.14 -9.42 2.03
N ILE A 116 -4.88 -9.52 0.72
CA ILE A 116 -5.92 -9.61 -0.30
C ILE A 116 -6.75 -10.89 -0.12
N SER A 117 -6.09 -12.03 0.05
CA SER A 117 -6.77 -13.32 0.24
C SER A 117 -7.57 -13.40 1.54
N ALA A 118 -7.02 -12.88 2.64
CA ALA A 118 -7.74 -12.79 3.91
C ALA A 118 -8.91 -11.82 3.86
N LEU A 119 -8.72 -10.65 3.23
CA LEU A 119 -9.79 -9.67 3.08
C LEU A 119 -10.94 -10.21 2.21
N CYS A 120 -10.64 -10.99 1.17
CA CYS A 120 -11.62 -11.74 0.39
C CYS A 120 -12.49 -12.65 1.28
N ASN A 121 -11.88 -13.39 2.22
CA ASN A 121 -12.60 -14.22 3.20
C ASN A 121 -13.43 -13.40 4.19
N VAL A 122 -12.89 -12.27 4.67
CA VAL A 122 -13.59 -11.35 5.60
C VAL A 122 -14.84 -10.74 4.94
N LEU A 123 -14.71 -10.29 3.70
CA LEU A 123 -15.79 -9.64 2.96
C LEU A 123 -16.79 -10.64 2.38
N ARG A 124 -16.43 -11.93 2.33
CA ARG A 124 -17.20 -12.95 1.60
C ARG A 124 -17.52 -12.50 0.18
N CYS A 125 -16.49 -12.02 -0.51
CA CYS A 125 -16.61 -11.53 -1.88
C CYS A 125 -15.33 -11.83 -2.65
N ASN A 126 -15.46 -12.13 -3.93
CA ASN A 126 -14.30 -12.30 -4.79
C ASN A 126 -13.54 -10.99 -4.91
N ILE A 127 -12.21 -11.08 -4.91
CA ILE A 127 -11.35 -9.93 -5.23
C ILE A 127 -10.52 -10.31 -6.46
N ARG A 128 -10.81 -9.67 -7.59
CA ARG A 128 -9.98 -9.71 -8.79
C ARG A 128 -8.84 -8.72 -8.63
N SER A 129 -7.63 -9.25 -8.54
CA SER A 129 -6.40 -8.46 -8.47
C SER A 129 -5.78 -8.35 -9.85
N ILE A 130 -5.51 -7.13 -10.30
CA ILE A 130 -4.92 -6.85 -11.61
C ILE A 130 -3.51 -6.29 -11.41
N TYR A 131 -2.52 -6.95 -12.01
CA TYR A 131 -1.13 -6.52 -11.97
C TYR A 131 -0.67 -6.06 -13.37
N PRO A 132 -0.10 -4.85 -13.51
CA PRO A 132 0.44 -4.37 -14.78
C PRO A 132 1.56 -5.27 -15.29
N LYS A 133 1.64 -5.52 -16.61
CA LYS A 133 2.71 -6.31 -17.23
C LYS A 133 4.03 -5.51 -17.36
N ILE A 134 4.49 -4.92 -16.25
CA ILE A 134 5.73 -4.16 -16.15
C ILE A 134 6.73 -4.99 -15.36
N ASP A 135 7.90 -5.25 -15.95
CA ASP A 135 8.92 -6.17 -15.41
C ASP A 135 8.32 -7.53 -14.97
N PHE A 136 7.25 -7.93 -15.66
CA PHE A 136 6.44 -9.08 -15.28
C PHE A 136 7.17 -10.38 -15.53
N ARG A 137 7.13 -11.26 -14.53
CA ARG A 137 7.69 -12.60 -14.59
C ARG A 137 6.57 -13.61 -14.39
N GLU A 138 6.70 -14.80 -14.96
CA GLU A 138 5.68 -15.86 -14.88
C GLU A 138 5.30 -16.19 -13.43
N ASP A 139 6.28 -16.12 -12.53
CA ASP A 139 6.12 -16.37 -11.11
C ASP A 139 5.25 -15.29 -10.40
N MET A 140 5.12 -14.10 -10.98
CA MET A 140 4.23 -13.04 -10.53
C MET A 140 2.76 -13.22 -10.96
N ALA A 141 2.42 -14.27 -11.70
CA ALA A 141 1.05 -14.55 -12.13
C ALA A 141 0.06 -14.62 -10.96
N ILE A 142 0.51 -15.03 -9.77
CA ILE A 142 -0.32 -15.03 -8.56
C ILE A 142 -0.80 -13.64 -8.12
N LEU A 143 -0.09 -12.57 -8.50
CA LEU A 143 -0.48 -11.18 -8.22
C LEU A 143 -1.63 -10.71 -9.13
N ASN A 144 -1.80 -11.35 -10.30
CA ASN A 144 -2.85 -11.07 -11.27
C ASN A 144 -3.88 -12.21 -11.30
N ASN A 145 -4.66 -12.35 -10.23
CA ASN A 145 -5.53 -13.49 -9.99
C ASN A 145 -6.86 -13.09 -9.34
N VAL A 146 -7.84 -13.99 -9.38
CA VAL A 146 -9.11 -13.87 -8.64
C VAL A 146 -8.99 -14.64 -7.34
N PHE A 147 -9.14 -13.94 -6.22
CA PHE A 147 -9.20 -14.53 -4.88
C PHE A 147 -10.67 -14.80 -4.54
N THR A 148 -10.97 -16.04 -4.14
CA THR A 148 -12.34 -16.50 -3.85
C THR A 148 -12.46 -16.87 -2.36
N PRO A 149 -13.56 -16.46 -1.70
CA PRO A 149 -13.76 -16.76 -0.28
C PRO A 149 -13.98 -18.25 -0.03
N ARG A 150 -13.76 -18.68 1.21
CA ARG A 150 -13.95 -20.06 1.68
C ARG A 150 -15.09 -20.16 2.70
N PRO A 151 -15.98 -21.18 2.59
CA PRO A 151 -16.16 -22.01 1.40
C PRO A 151 -16.55 -21.15 0.20
N SER A 152 -16.28 -21.65 -1.02
CA SER A 152 -16.66 -20.96 -2.24
C SER A 152 -18.17 -20.70 -2.21
N ILE A 153 -18.52 -19.44 -2.19
CA ILE A 153 -19.89 -18.97 -2.34
C ILE A 153 -20.07 -18.51 -3.79
N ILE A 154 -21.31 -18.62 -4.27
CA ILE A 154 -21.69 -17.93 -5.51
C ILE A 154 -21.71 -16.45 -5.14
N ALA A 155 -20.59 -15.77 -5.39
CA ALA A 155 -20.52 -14.33 -5.23
C ALA A 155 -21.30 -13.71 -6.39
N ASN A 156 -22.31 -12.91 -6.06
CA ASN A 156 -23.08 -12.15 -7.07
C ASN A 156 -22.31 -10.91 -7.58
N CYS A 157 -21.07 -10.71 -7.10
CA CYS A 157 -20.25 -9.55 -7.39
C CYS A 157 -18.77 -9.82 -7.07
N ASP A 158 -17.87 -9.17 -7.81
CA ASP A 158 -16.41 -9.32 -7.71
C ASP A 158 -15.75 -7.96 -7.59
N ILE A 159 -15.06 -7.63 -6.50
CA ILE A 159 -14.30 -6.37 -6.42
C ILE A 159 -13.07 -6.46 -7.31
N THR A 160 -12.80 -5.43 -8.11
CA THR A 160 -11.56 -5.37 -8.88
C THR A 160 -10.62 -4.31 -8.31
N ILE A 161 -9.36 -4.68 -8.08
CA ILE A 161 -8.29 -3.78 -7.63
C ILE A 161 -7.11 -3.84 -8.60
N LEU A 162 -6.35 -2.74 -8.68
CA LEU A 162 -5.14 -2.62 -9.48
C LEU A 162 -3.93 -2.38 -8.59
N TRP A 163 -2.87 -3.16 -8.80
CA TRP A 163 -1.54 -2.84 -8.31
C TRP A 163 -0.97 -1.65 -9.12
N SER A 164 -0.62 -0.59 -8.42
CA SER A 164 -0.19 0.66 -9.03
C SER A 164 0.96 1.30 -8.24
N HIS A 165 1.30 2.54 -8.59
CA HIS A 165 2.30 3.33 -7.92
C HIS A 165 1.84 4.78 -7.81
N VAL A 166 2.25 5.48 -6.74
CA VAL A 166 1.91 6.91 -6.53
C VAL A 166 2.64 7.87 -7.47
N TRP A 167 3.65 7.37 -8.17
CA TRP A 167 4.43 8.09 -9.18
C TRP A 167 4.31 7.38 -10.52
N ASN A 168 4.61 8.09 -11.60
CA ASN A 168 4.73 7.46 -12.91
C ASN A 168 5.90 6.45 -12.93
N GLU A 169 5.94 5.60 -13.96
CA GLU A 169 6.92 4.52 -14.04
C GLU A 169 8.37 5.00 -14.09
N LEU A 170 8.65 6.11 -14.80
CA LEU A 170 10.00 6.65 -14.91
C LEU A 170 10.54 7.04 -13.53
N ASP A 171 9.74 7.78 -12.77
CA ASP A 171 10.09 8.21 -11.42
C ASP A 171 10.16 7.03 -10.43
N ALA A 172 9.23 6.08 -10.54
CA ALA A 172 9.24 4.87 -9.72
C ALA A 172 10.54 4.07 -9.91
N ARG A 173 10.94 3.85 -11.16
CA ARG A 173 12.18 3.14 -11.53
C ARG A 173 13.43 3.86 -11.05
N ALA A 174 13.47 5.19 -11.17
CA ALA A 174 14.61 6.00 -10.74
C ALA A 174 14.95 5.81 -9.26
N THR A 175 13.96 5.48 -8.43
CA THR A 175 14.16 5.25 -7.00
C THR A 175 14.42 3.79 -6.60
N ASN A 176 14.31 2.85 -7.53
CA ASN A 176 14.33 1.42 -7.26
C ASN A 176 15.24 0.63 -8.21
N ASN A 177 16.49 1.08 -8.37
CA ASN A 177 17.51 0.42 -9.21
C ASN A 177 17.01 0.08 -10.63
N ASN A 178 16.20 0.97 -11.20
CA ASN A 178 15.57 0.81 -12.51
C ASN A 178 14.56 -0.35 -12.64
N VAL A 179 14.16 -0.96 -11.51
CA VAL A 179 13.11 -1.99 -11.44
C VAL A 179 11.81 -1.35 -10.96
N TRP A 180 10.70 -1.66 -11.62
CA TRP A 180 9.41 -1.20 -11.15
C TRP A 180 8.87 -2.10 -10.04
N SER A 181 8.30 -1.51 -9.00
CA SER A 181 7.51 -2.22 -7.98
C SER A 181 6.28 -1.39 -7.61
N PRO A 182 5.12 -2.03 -7.34
CA PRO A 182 3.94 -1.30 -6.91
C PRO A 182 4.07 -0.86 -5.46
N ASN A 183 3.48 0.28 -5.15
CA ASN A 183 3.36 0.80 -3.78
C ASN A 183 1.96 1.36 -3.49
N HIS A 184 1.00 1.13 -4.39
CA HIS A 184 -0.35 1.66 -4.25
C HIS A 184 -1.37 0.66 -4.78
N PHE A 185 -2.57 0.70 -4.19
CA PHE A 185 -3.75 0.00 -4.68
C PHE A 185 -4.82 1.02 -5.00
N VAL A 186 -5.53 0.81 -6.10
CA VAL A 186 -6.73 1.56 -6.43
C VAL A 186 -7.86 0.58 -6.76
N PRO A 187 -9.13 0.90 -6.45
CA PRO A 187 -10.25 0.13 -6.96
C PRO A 187 -10.46 0.46 -8.44
N LEU A 188 -10.95 -0.53 -9.17
CA LEU A 188 -11.39 -0.39 -10.54
C LEU A 188 -12.92 -0.45 -10.60
N MET A 189 -13.54 0.51 -11.27
CA MET A 189 -14.99 0.57 -11.48
C MET A 189 -15.35 0.49 -12.96
N GLN A 190 -16.49 -0.11 -13.27
CA GLN A 190 -17.07 -0.17 -14.59
C GLN A 190 -17.42 1.24 -15.09
N SER A 191 -16.92 1.59 -16.27
CA SER A 191 -17.42 2.74 -17.01
C SER A 191 -18.75 2.38 -17.66
N PHE A 192 -19.75 3.27 -17.59
CA PHE A 192 -20.89 3.22 -18.50
C PHE A 192 -20.40 3.59 -19.89
N VAL A 193 -19.95 2.60 -20.66
CA VAL A 193 -19.98 2.76 -22.11
C VAL A 193 -21.45 2.60 -22.49
N TYR A 194 -22.12 3.69 -22.82
CA TYR A 194 -23.34 3.59 -23.62
C TYR A 194 -22.90 3.00 -24.96
N ASP A 195 -23.11 1.70 -25.16
CA ASP A 195 -23.04 1.12 -26.49
C ASP A 195 -24.16 1.78 -27.31
N GLU A 196 -23.80 2.74 -28.16
CA GLU A 196 -24.70 3.31 -29.17
C GLU A 196 -25.14 2.27 -30.23
N SER A 197 -24.78 0.99 -30.08
CA SER A 197 -25.09 -0.08 -31.05
C SER A 197 -26.28 -0.97 -30.73
N ASP A 198 -26.93 -0.88 -29.56
CA ASP A 198 -28.04 -1.79 -29.21
C ASP A 198 -29.42 -1.12 -29.22
N HIS A 199 -29.76 -0.54 -30.38
CA HIS A 199 -31.15 -0.39 -30.82
C HIS A 199 -31.45 -1.31 -32.00
N SER A 200 -31.26 -2.62 -31.81
CA SER A 200 -32.12 -3.61 -32.46
C SER A 200 -31.93 -5.00 -31.86
N ASN A 201 -33.04 -5.65 -31.54
CA ASN A 201 -33.21 -7.09 -31.33
C ASN A 201 -33.22 -7.57 -29.88
N MET A 202 -34.36 -7.26 -29.24
CA MET A 202 -35.00 -8.15 -28.29
C MET A 202 -35.22 -9.53 -28.95
N SER A 203 -34.39 -10.52 -28.63
CA SER A 203 -34.70 -11.95 -28.79
C SER A 203 -33.80 -12.82 -27.92
N THR A 204 -34.44 -13.41 -26.92
CA THR A 204 -34.14 -14.66 -26.21
C THR A 204 -33.13 -15.59 -26.89
N SER A 205 -32.07 -16.00 -26.18
CA SER A 205 -31.66 -17.42 -26.08
C SER A 205 -30.42 -17.67 -25.18
N ILE A 206 -30.66 -18.50 -24.16
CA ILE A 206 -29.93 -19.74 -23.80
C ILE A 206 -28.45 -19.65 -23.36
N ALA A 207 -28.24 -20.15 -22.14
CA ALA A 207 -26.97 -20.38 -21.46
C ALA A 207 -26.02 -21.31 -22.24
N VAL A 208 -24.75 -20.92 -22.30
CA VAL A 208 -23.61 -21.81 -22.61
C VAL A 208 -22.48 -21.50 -21.63
N THR A 209 -22.18 -22.46 -20.77
CA THR A 209 -21.01 -22.52 -19.88
C THR A 209 -19.72 -22.79 -20.66
N PRO A 210 -18.57 -22.19 -20.29
CA PRO A 210 -17.26 -22.71 -20.68
C PRO A 210 -16.60 -23.50 -19.55
N GLU A 211 -15.97 -24.59 -19.97
CA GLU A 211 -15.37 -25.67 -19.20
C GLU A 211 -14.15 -25.27 -18.37
N LYS A 212 -14.01 -25.90 -17.20
CA LYS A 212 -12.83 -25.89 -16.34
C LYS A 212 -11.68 -26.64 -17.02
N LYS A 213 -10.57 -25.95 -17.29
CA LYS A 213 -9.26 -26.60 -17.51
C LYS A 213 -8.41 -26.54 -16.25
N THR A 214 -8.29 -27.68 -15.59
CA THR A 214 -7.31 -27.97 -14.54
C THR A 214 -5.89 -27.99 -15.13
N PHE A 215 -5.01 -27.12 -14.65
CA PHE A 215 -3.57 -27.24 -14.91
C PHE A 215 -2.89 -28.06 -13.82
N LYS A 216 -2.17 -29.10 -14.25
CA LYS A 216 -1.31 -29.94 -13.40
C LYS A 216 0.05 -29.27 -13.21
N ASN A 217 0.58 -29.45 -12.00
CA ASN A 217 1.86 -28.99 -11.49
C ASN A 217 3.04 -29.28 -12.43
N ASN A 218 3.90 -28.28 -12.64
CA ASN A 218 5.29 -28.49 -13.00
C ASN A 218 6.20 -27.53 -12.23
N THR A 219 7.18 -28.15 -11.57
CA THR A 219 8.49 -27.69 -11.08
C THR A 219 8.75 -26.17 -11.05
N SER A 220 8.62 -25.55 -9.87
CA SER A 220 8.83 -24.11 -9.67
C SER A 220 10.22 -23.81 -9.11
N THR A 221 10.93 -22.93 -9.81
CA THR A 221 12.02 -22.11 -9.31
C THR A 221 11.48 -21.10 -8.28
N ARG A 222 12.30 -20.76 -7.28
CA ARG A 222 11.95 -19.88 -6.16
C ARG A 222 11.76 -18.44 -6.67
N ILE A 223 10.60 -17.86 -6.38
CA ILE A 223 10.35 -16.42 -6.58
C ILE A 223 11.34 -15.63 -5.74
N ARG A 224 12.22 -14.87 -6.38
CA ARG A 224 12.89 -13.76 -5.71
C ARG A 224 11.90 -12.61 -5.73
N SER A 225 11.20 -12.40 -4.62
CA SER A 225 10.25 -11.29 -4.44
C SER A 225 10.86 -9.99 -5.01
N PRO A 226 10.06 -9.03 -5.52
CA PRO A 226 10.53 -7.66 -5.63
C PRO A 226 11.22 -7.33 -4.32
N GLU A 227 12.44 -6.80 -4.37
CA GLU A 227 13.21 -6.51 -3.17
C GLU A 227 12.52 -5.35 -2.44
N PHE A 228 11.47 -5.68 -1.70
CA PHE A 228 10.94 -4.81 -0.66
C PHE A 228 12.10 -4.64 0.32
N GLU A 229 12.47 -3.40 0.63
CA GLU A 229 13.44 -3.12 1.69
C GLU A 229 12.91 -3.67 3.02
N LEU A 230 13.15 -4.95 3.26
CA LEU A 230 12.99 -5.60 4.54
C LEU A 230 14.19 -5.19 5.39
N SER A 231 13.89 -4.59 6.53
CA SER A 231 14.87 -4.26 7.56
C SER A 231 15.74 -5.48 7.92
N PRO A 232 17.03 -5.28 8.23
CA PRO A 232 18.01 -6.35 8.31
C PRO A 232 17.82 -7.13 9.61
N SER A 233 17.59 -8.44 9.54
CA SER A 233 17.99 -9.42 10.56
C SER A 233 17.75 -10.85 10.10
N ARG A 234 18.81 -11.49 9.58
CA ARG A 234 18.98 -12.95 9.62
C ARG A 234 20.05 -13.26 10.65
N HIS A 235 19.70 -14.07 11.65
CA HIS A 235 20.38 -15.30 12.06
C HIS A 235 19.83 -15.76 13.41
N LEU A 236 19.26 -16.97 13.49
CA LEU A 236 19.87 -18.07 14.25
C LEU A 236 18.98 -19.32 14.26
N ARG A 237 19.67 -20.45 14.34
CA ARG A 237 19.19 -21.83 14.33
C ARG A 237 18.98 -22.28 15.79
N THR A 238 18.07 -23.25 15.93
CA THR A 238 17.66 -24.08 17.09
C THR A 238 18.71 -24.38 18.18
N GLU A 239 18.33 -24.35 19.48
CA GLU A 239 17.91 -25.49 20.32
C GLU A 239 17.70 -25.13 21.83
N ASN A 240 16.69 -25.78 22.42
CA ASN A 240 16.40 -26.20 23.81
C ASN A 240 16.91 -25.48 25.09
N ASN A 241 15.92 -25.20 25.97
CA ASN A 241 15.85 -25.24 27.44
C ASN A 241 17.10 -24.91 28.31
N MET A 242 17.01 -23.81 29.07
CA MET A 242 17.16 -23.77 30.55
C MET A 242 17.05 -22.33 31.14
N GLY A 243 16.37 -22.20 32.28
CA GLY A 243 16.68 -21.20 33.34
C GLY A 243 16.11 -19.77 33.23
N THR A 244 15.04 -19.50 33.97
CA THR A 244 14.24 -18.25 33.99
C THR A 244 14.93 -16.96 34.49
N ASN A 245 16.19 -16.99 34.94
CA ASN A 245 16.89 -15.78 35.41
C ASN A 245 18.01 -15.26 34.48
N PHE A 246 18.41 -16.02 33.45
CA PHE A 246 19.36 -15.53 32.43
C PHE A 246 18.64 -14.77 31.29
N ALA A 247 17.37 -15.13 31.03
CA ALA A 247 16.54 -14.54 30.00
C ALA A 247 16.30 -13.02 30.19
N GLN A 248 16.16 -12.54 31.43
CA GLN A 248 15.89 -11.11 31.70
C GLN A 248 17.10 -10.21 31.38
N SER A 249 18.33 -10.68 31.62
CA SER A 249 19.57 -9.97 31.27
C SER A 249 19.77 -9.89 29.74
N ILE A 250 19.50 -11.00 29.04
CA ILE A 250 19.58 -11.08 27.57
C ILE A 250 18.54 -10.15 26.92
N ILE A 251 17.31 -10.10 27.44
CA ILE A 251 16.24 -9.24 26.91
C ILE A 251 16.56 -7.75 27.10
N SER A 252 17.12 -7.36 28.26
CA SER A 252 17.52 -5.97 28.52
C SER A 252 18.64 -5.50 27.58
N ASN A 253 19.67 -6.34 27.39
CA ASN A 253 20.78 -6.04 26.47
C ASN A 253 20.32 -6.03 25.01
N ALA A 254 19.43 -6.95 24.61
CA ALA A 254 18.85 -6.98 23.28
C ALA A 254 17.97 -5.74 22.99
N LEU A 255 17.22 -5.24 23.97
CA LEU A 255 16.42 -4.01 23.84
C LEU A 255 17.29 -2.76 23.70
N GLN A 256 18.43 -2.69 24.40
CA GLN A 256 19.39 -1.60 24.26
C GLN A 256 20.10 -1.64 22.90
N GLN A 257 20.53 -2.81 22.44
CA GLN A 257 21.13 -3.01 21.11
C GLN A 257 20.13 -2.75 19.98
N HIS A 258 18.85 -3.09 20.17
CA HIS A 258 17.80 -2.80 19.20
C HIS A 258 17.47 -1.30 19.13
N LYS A 259 17.48 -0.59 20.27
CA LYS A 259 17.32 0.88 20.29
C LYS A 259 18.50 1.60 19.62
N SER A 260 19.74 1.20 19.91
CA SER A 260 20.91 1.79 19.24
C SER A 260 20.96 1.45 17.75
N GLY A 261 20.55 0.23 17.36
CA GLY A 261 20.41 -0.18 15.97
C GLY A 261 19.36 0.64 15.21
N ILE A 262 18.20 0.92 15.82
CA ILE A 262 17.16 1.77 15.22
C ILE A 262 17.65 3.21 15.06
N GLU A 263 18.31 3.78 16.07
CA GLU A 263 18.79 5.17 15.98
C GLU A 263 19.91 5.31 14.94
N ASN A 264 20.82 4.32 14.86
CA ASN A 264 21.83 4.27 13.82
C ASN A 264 21.21 4.14 12.42
N GLN A 265 20.16 3.32 12.27
CA GLN A 265 19.47 3.16 10.98
C GLN A 265 18.69 4.41 10.58
N ARG A 266 18.10 5.12 11.55
CA ARG A 266 17.47 6.43 11.34
C ARG A 266 18.49 7.47 10.91
N GLN A 267 19.66 7.49 11.56
CA GLN A 267 20.73 8.43 11.25
C GLN A 267 21.27 8.20 9.84
N VAL A 268 21.53 6.94 9.46
CA VAL A 268 21.93 6.58 8.09
C VAL A 268 20.88 7.02 7.06
N ARG A 269 19.58 6.82 7.34
CA ARG A 269 18.51 7.26 6.44
C ARG A 269 18.46 8.78 6.30
N LEU A 270 18.67 9.52 7.39
CA LEU A 270 18.73 10.98 7.37
C LEU A 270 19.95 11.47 6.58
N ASP A 271 21.09 10.81 6.71
CA ASP A 271 22.30 11.20 6.01
C ASP A 271 22.22 10.89 4.50
N ILE A 272 21.60 9.77 4.11
CA ILE A 272 21.27 9.47 2.70
C ILE A 272 20.31 10.54 2.12
N LEU A 273 19.30 10.95 2.88
CA LEU A 273 18.37 12.00 2.45
C LEU A 273 19.05 13.35 2.30
N LYS A 274 19.96 13.71 3.22
CA LYS A 274 20.76 14.94 3.14
C LYS A 274 21.68 14.91 1.92
N GLU A 275 22.38 13.80 1.70
CA GLU A 275 23.30 13.64 0.57
C GLU A 275 22.55 13.76 -0.76
N ARG A 276 21.40 13.10 -0.91
CA ARG A 276 20.55 13.22 -2.10
C ARG A 276 20.01 14.63 -2.31
N ALA A 277 19.64 15.33 -1.23
CA ALA A 277 19.22 16.72 -1.31
C ALA A 277 20.37 17.64 -1.75
N LEU A 278 21.61 17.35 -1.34
CA LEU A 278 22.79 18.09 -1.77
C LEU A 278 23.11 17.82 -3.25
N THR A 279 23.11 16.55 -3.68
CA THR A 279 23.34 16.20 -5.09
C THR A 279 22.26 16.77 -6.01
N SER A 280 21.00 16.73 -5.58
CA SER A 280 19.89 17.35 -6.33
C SER A 280 20.06 18.87 -6.46
N ARG A 281 20.55 19.56 -5.41
CA ARG A 281 20.83 21.01 -5.46
C ARG A 281 22.03 21.35 -6.35
N MET A 282 23.03 20.47 -6.43
CA MET A 282 24.20 20.67 -7.30
C MET A 282 23.85 20.58 -8.78
N ASN A 283 22.88 19.73 -9.13
CA ASN A 283 22.48 19.49 -10.52
C ASN A 283 21.19 20.25 -10.91
N GLU A 284 20.72 21.17 -10.06
CA GLU A 284 19.49 21.93 -10.25
C GLU A 284 19.70 23.05 -11.29
N THR A 285 18.77 23.20 -12.24
CA THR A 285 18.76 24.36 -13.15
C THR A 285 18.30 25.61 -12.41
N THR A 286 18.66 26.79 -12.93
CA THR A 286 18.28 28.08 -12.31
C THR A 286 16.76 28.23 -12.15
N GLU A 287 15.98 27.74 -13.11
CA GLU A 287 14.50 27.75 -13.05
C GLU A 287 13.95 26.81 -11.97
N HIS A 288 14.46 25.58 -11.89
CA HIS A 288 14.05 24.64 -10.83
C HIS A 288 14.40 25.16 -9.44
N ARG A 289 15.56 25.82 -9.29
CA ARG A 289 15.96 26.48 -8.05
C ARG A 289 14.97 27.56 -7.64
N GLN A 290 14.49 28.35 -8.59
CA GLN A 290 13.52 29.41 -8.32
C GLN A 290 12.18 28.83 -7.85
N ILE A 291 11.67 27.82 -8.57
CA ILE A 291 10.41 27.13 -8.22
C ILE A 291 10.50 26.49 -6.84
N ARG A 292 11.63 25.85 -6.50
CA ARG A 292 11.82 25.24 -5.17
C ARG A 292 11.85 26.28 -4.06
N LEU A 293 12.52 27.41 -4.26
CA LEU A 293 12.56 28.50 -3.28
C LEU A 293 11.19 29.14 -3.09
N GLU A 294 10.39 29.23 -4.15
CA GLU A 294 9.01 29.72 -4.09
C GLU A 294 8.09 28.77 -3.34
N LYS A 295 8.14 27.46 -3.66
CA LYS A 295 7.42 26.40 -2.92
C LYS A 295 7.83 26.30 -1.45
N GLN A 296 9.06 26.67 -1.10
CA GLN A 296 9.49 26.71 0.30
C GLN A 296 8.93 27.91 1.07
N LYS A 297 8.58 29.00 0.39
CA LYS A 297 8.00 30.21 1.00
C LYS A 297 6.48 30.12 1.13
N GLU A 298 5.82 29.43 0.21
CA GLU A 298 4.36 29.29 0.14
C GLU A 298 3.68 28.86 1.47
N PRO A 299 4.19 27.88 2.25
CA PRO A 299 3.58 27.50 3.52
C PRO A 299 3.76 28.58 4.60
N ASP A 300 4.92 29.24 4.61
CA ASP A 300 5.23 30.32 5.56
C ASP A 300 4.44 31.59 5.23
N ASP A 301 4.17 31.85 3.95
CA ASP A 301 3.29 32.92 3.48
C ASP A 301 1.84 32.61 3.83
N LEU A 302 1.35 31.40 3.58
CA LEU A 302 0.00 30.98 3.92
C LEU A 302 -0.25 31.06 5.43
N LYS A 303 0.70 30.57 6.24
CA LYS A 303 0.64 30.66 7.69
C LYS A 303 0.62 32.10 8.18
N ARG A 304 1.35 33.01 7.53
CA ARG A 304 1.33 34.46 7.85
C ARG A 304 0.01 35.14 7.47
N MET A 305 -0.70 34.63 6.47
CA MET A 305 -2.01 35.17 6.09
C MET A 305 -3.14 34.70 6.99
N THR A 306 -2.98 33.54 7.64
CA THR A 306 -4.02 32.93 8.50
C THR A 306 -3.71 33.02 9.99
N GLU A 307 -2.56 33.55 10.39
CA GLU A 307 -2.19 33.66 11.82
C GLU A 307 -3.02 34.72 12.53
N THR A 308 -3.39 34.40 13.78
CA THR A 308 -4.01 35.35 14.70
C THR A 308 -2.98 36.38 15.20
N GLU A 309 -3.44 37.52 15.73
CA GLU A 309 -2.52 38.56 16.22
C GLU A 309 -1.66 38.06 17.40
N GLU A 310 -2.19 37.19 18.27
CA GLU A 310 -1.42 36.56 19.35
C GLU A 310 -0.30 35.65 18.80
N GLU A 311 -0.60 34.81 17.82
CA GLU A 311 0.39 33.95 17.16
C GLU A 311 1.48 34.75 16.44
N ARG A 312 1.09 35.87 15.83
CA ARG A 312 2.02 36.81 15.19
C ARG A 312 3.00 37.42 16.19
N GLN A 313 2.53 37.82 17.37
CA GLN A 313 3.40 38.38 18.42
C GLN A 313 4.38 37.33 18.95
N ILE A 314 3.92 36.11 19.23
CA ILE A 314 4.77 35.00 19.68
C ILE A 314 5.87 34.70 18.65
N ARG A 315 5.51 34.66 17.35
CA ARG A 315 6.47 34.42 16.26
C ARG A 315 7.53 35.52 16.18
N LEU A 316 7.13 36.78 16.30
CA LEU A 316 8.04 37.93 16.26
C LEU A 316 8.98 37.95 17.48
N GLU A 317 8.48 37.61 18.65
CA GLU A 317 9.27 37.53 19.88
C GLU A 317 10.32 36.43 19.81
N LYS A 318 9.92 35.23 19.36
CA LYS A 318 10.84 34.11 19.12
C LYS A 318 11.91 34.44 18.08
N LYS A 319 11.55 35.21 17.05
CA LYS A 319 12.51 35.68 16.04
C LYS A 319 13.52 36.68 16.62
N LYS A 320 13.08 37.57 17.51
CA LYS A 320 13.96 38.51 18.24
C LYS A 320 14.89 37.76 19.20
N GLU A 321 14.39 36.75 19.90
CA GLU A 321 15.17 35.92 20.82
C GLU A 321 16.27 35.15 20.06
N ASN A 322 15.93 34.50 18.95
CA ASN A 322 16.90 33.79 18.11
C ASN A 322 17.97 34.73 17.54
N ALA A 323 17.61 35.96 17.16
CA ALA A 323 18.58 36.95 16.69
C ALA A 323 19.51 37.42 17.83
N ARG A 324 19.02 37.47 19.07
CA ARG A 324 19.83 37.81 20.25
C ARG A 324 20.79 36.68 20.63
N SER A 325 20.34 35.43 20.60
CA SER A 325 21.20 34.28 20.89
C SER A 325 22.30 34.12 19.84
N HIS A 326 21.97 34.30 18.55
CA HIS A 326 22.98 34.21 17.49
C HIS A 326 24.06 35.29 17.61
N ARG A 327 23.68 36.53 17.95
CA ARG A 327 24.63 37.63 18.19
C ARG A 327 25.51 37.39 19.42
N ARG A 328 25.00 36.76 20.48
CA ARG A 328 25.82 36.40 21.65
C ARG A 328 26.90 35.40 21.29
N ASN A 329 26.54 34.37 20.53
CA ASN A 329 27.47 33.32 20.10
C ASN A 329 28.54 33.84 19.11
N GLU A 330 28.27 34.91 18.36
CA GLU A 330 29.25 35.57 17.48
C GLU A 330 30.21 36.52 18.21
N THR A 331 29.89 36.92 19.45
CA THR A 331 30.74 37.81 20.28
C THR A 331 31.57 37.07 21.33
N GLU A 332 31.46 35.74 21.41
CA GLU A 332 32.20 34.87 22.34
C GLU A 332 33.34 34.05 21.68
N GLU A 333 33.58 34.25 20.38
CA GLU A 333 34.86 33.96 19.69
C GLU A 333 35.72 35.23 19.61
#